data_AF-A0A428KM11-F1
#
_entry.id   AF-A0A428KM11-F1
#
_cell.length_a   1.000
_cell.length_b   1.000
_cell.length_c   1.000
_cell.angle_alpha   90.00
_cell.angle_beta   90.00
_cell.angle_gamma   90.00
#
_symmetry.space_group_name_H-M   'P 1'
#
loop_
_entity.id
_entity.type
_entity.pdbx_description
1 polymer ?
#
loop_
_entity_poly.entity_id
_entity_poly.type
_entity_poly.pdbx_seq_one_letter_code
_entity_poly.pdbx_strand_id
1 'polypeptide(L)'
;MLLTLFLSENTASSMFYSMLSVLFALALLLPVLFLSRPTASPPAKVVAVALAVLPAWLGHGVNGDFAYMSYAWLVPFCSYLPLAGVLLNLARSAAKA
;
A
#
# COMPACT_ATOMS: atom_id res chain seq x y z
N MET A 1 -16.21 -4.13 -31.84
CA MET A 1 -14.76 -4.12 -32.10
C MET A 1 -14.09 -2.90 -31.49
N LEU A 2 -14.51 -1.67 -31.80
CA LEU A 2 -13.99 -0.45 -31.15
C LEU A 2 -14.23 -0.45 -29.62
N LEU A 3 -15.43 -0.77 -29.17
CA LEU A 3 -15.74 -0.88 -27.73
C LEU A 3 -14.91 -1.98 -27.04
N THR A 4 -14.65 -3.09 -27.72
CA THR A 4 -13.80 -4.19 -27.24
C THR A 4 -12.32 -3.82 -27.21
N LEU A 5 -11.85 -3.00 -28.15
CA LEU A 5 -10.49 -2.43 -28.15
C LEU A 5 -10.32 -1.39 -27.02
N PHE A 6 -11.28 -0.48 -26.82
CA PHE A 6 -11.28 0.46 -25.70
C PHE A 6 -11.38 -0.22 -24.34
N LEU A 7 -12.22 -1.26 -24.23
CA LEU A 7 -12.26 -2.11 -23.03
C LEU A 7 -10.94 -2.87 -22.85
N SER A 8 -10.32 -3.38 -23.92
CA SER A 8 -9.04 -4.11 -23.85
C SER A 8 -7.89 -3.22 -23.38
N GLU A 9 -7.75 -2.01 -23.93
CA GLU A 9 -6.67 -1.08 -23.57
C GLU A 9 -6.81 -0.54 -22.15
N ASN A 10 -8.02 -0.17 -21.73
CA ASN A 10 -8.27 0.27 -20.36
C ASN A 10 -8.15 -0.88 -19.35
N THR A 11 -8.58 -2.09 -19.71
CA THR A 11 -8.45 -3.24 -18.80
C THR A 11 -6.98 -3.65 -18.61
N ALA A 12 -6.17 -3.66 -19.68
CA ALA A 12 -4.75 -4.01 -19.58
C ALA A 12 -3.95 -2.96 -18.79
N SER A 13 -4.17 -1.67 -19.06
CA SER A 13 -3.51 -0.57 -18.34
C SER A 13 -3.92 -0.54 -16.88
N SER A 14 -5.21 -0.71 -16.59
CA SER A 14 -5.71 -0.81 -15.22
C SER A 14 -5.04 -1.99 -14.48
N MET A 15 -5.02 -3.20 -15.04
CA MET A 15 -4.35 -4.35 -14.41
C MET A 15 -2.87 -4.06 -14.14
N PHE A 16 -2.17 -3.39 -15.07
CA PHE A 16 -0.78 -2.97 -14.88
C PHE A 16 -0.60 -2.01 -13.69
N TYR A 17 -1.43 -0.97 -13.58
CA TYR A 17 -1.38 -0.02 -12.46
C TYR A 17 -1.69 -0.69 -11.11
N SER A 18 -2.64 -1.62 -11.09
CA SER A 18 -2.98 -2.36 -9.86
C SER A 18 -1.82 -3.24 -9.38
N MET A 19 -1.18 -3.97 -10.30
CA MET A 19 -0.01 -4.79 -10.02
C MET A 19 1.18 -3.94 -9.56
N LEU A 20 1.42 -2.79 -10.20
CA LEU A 20 2.47 -1.85 -9.81
C LEU A 20 2.21 -1.27 -8.40
N SER A 21 0.95 -0.97 -8.08
CA SER A 21 0.55 -0.49 -6.75
C SER A 21 0.80 -1.53 -5.66
N VAL A 22 0.48 -2.80 -5.93
CA VAL A 22 0.77 -3.92 -5.01
C VAL A 22 2.28 -4.09 -4.82
N LEU A 23 3.06 -4.12 -5.90
CA LEU A 23 4.52 -4.22 -5.84
C LEU A 23 5.14 -3.05 -5.07
N PHE A 24 4.65 -1.83 -5.29
CA PHE A 24 5.08 -0.64 -4.57
C PHE A 24 4.77 -0.73 -3.07
N ALA A 25 3.57 -1.16 -2.69
CA ALA A 25 3.19 -1.37 -1.29
C ALA A 25 4.08 -2.42 -0.61
N LEU A 26 4.38 -3.52 -1.31
CA LEU A 26 5.26 -4.57 -0.81
C LEU A 26 6.73 -4.11 -0.70
N ALA A 27 7.23 -3.34 -1.66
CA ALA A 27 8.58 -2.79 -1.61
C ALA A 27 8.77 -1.83 -0.42
N LEU A 28 7.72 -1.11 -0.03
CA LEU A 28 7.76 -0.20 1.11
C LEU A 28 7.68 -0.89 2.48
N LEU A 29 7.28 -2.17 2.57
CA LEU A 29 7.19 -2.86 3.86
C LEU A 29 8.52 -2.88 4.62
N LEU A 30 9.60 -3.27 3.95
CA LEU A 30 10.91 -3.41 4.58
C LEU A 30 11.44 -2.09 5.15
N PRO A 31 11.51 -0.97 4.38
CA PRO A 31 11.99 0.30 4.92
C PRO A 31 11.07 0.84 6.01
N VAL A 32 9.74 0.69 5.87
CA VAL A 32 8.76 1.12 6.87
C VAL A 32 8.95 0.37 8.19
N LEU A 33 9.13 -0.95 8.17
CA LEU A 33 9.39 -1.75 9.37
C LEU A 33 10.72 -1.38 10.02
N PHE A 34 11.76 -1.14 9.22
CA PHE A 34 13.07 -0.75 9.74
C PHE A 34 13.05 0.64 10.40
N LEU A 35 12.36 1.60 9.79
CA LEU A 35 12.25 2.98 10.29
C LEU A 35 11.27 3.12 11.45
N SER A 36 10.29 2.22 11.58
CA SER A 36 9.32 2.22 12.69
C SER A 36 9.74 1.40 13.91
N ARG A 37 10.88 0.69 13.85
CA ARG A 37 11.34 -0.20 14.93
C ARG A 37 11.41 0.52 16.29
N PRO A 38 11.29 -0.18 17.42
CA PRO A 38 11.18 0.47 18.73
C PRO A 38 12.35 1.39 19.09
N THR A 39 13.56 1.02 18.68
CA THR A 39 14.80 1.75 18.90
C THR A 39 15.06 2.88 17.89
N ALA A 40 14.17 3.09 16.91
CA ALA A 40 14.32 4.17 15.94
C ALA A 40 14.12 5.54 16.59
N SER A 41 14.79 6.55 16.04
CA SER A 41 14.64 7.94 16.47
C SER A 41 13.22 8.45 16.17
N PRO A 42 12.71 9.42 16.95
CA PRO A 42 11.40 10.04 16.69
C PRO A 42 11.17 10.52 15.24
N PRO A 43 12.12 11.21 14.56
CA PRO A 43 11.92 11.61 13.17
C PRO A 43 11.83 10.42 12.20
N ALA A 44 12.57 9.34 12.44
CA ALA A 44 12.48 8.13 11.61
C ALA A 44 11.09 7.48 11.69
N LYS A 45 10.47 7.51 12.88
CA LYS A 45 9.09 7.02 13.06
C LYS A 45 8.07 7.86 12.28
N VAL A 46 8.24 9.19 12.25
CA VAL A 46 7.40 10.08 11.44
C VAL A 46 7.55 9.76 9.94
N VAL A 47 8.78 9.59 9.47
CA VAL A 47 9.05 9.21 8.07
C VAL A 47 8.43 7.84 7.75
N ALA A 48 8.52 6.87 8.66
CA ALA A 48 7.89 5.56 8.48
C ALA A 48 6.37 5.65 8.33
N VAL A 49 5.71 6.48 9.15
CA VAL A 49 4.26 6.74 9.03
C VAL A 49 3.95 7.38 7.67
N ALA A 50 4.68 8.42 7.27
CA ALA A 50 4.46 9.10 6.00
C ALA A 50 4.61 8.15 4.80
N LEU A 51 5.66 7.31 4.81
CA LEU A 51 5.88 6.29 3.78
C LEU A 51 4.79 5.22 3.78
N ALA A 52 4.27 4.84 4.94
CA ALA A 52 3.23 3.82 5.05
C ALA A 52 1.84 4.31 4.60
N VAL A 53 1.58 5.61 4.65
CA VAL A 53 0.32 6.22 4.19
C VAL A 53 0.25 6.29 2.66
N LEU A 54 1.39 6.44 1.97
CA LEU A 54 1.44 6.58 0.51
C LEU A 54 0.73 5.41 -0.24
N PRO A 55 1.01 4.13 0.05
CA PRO A 55 0.29 3.01 -0.56
C PRO A 55 -1.21 2.99 -0.26
N ALA A 56 -1.61 3.38 0.95
CA ALA A 56 -3.02 3.44 1.35
C ALA A 56 -3.78 4.51 0.56
N TRP A 57 -3.17 5.69 0.41
CA TRP A 57 -3.74 6.78 -0.37
C TRP A 57 -3.85 6.43 -1.86
N LEU A 58 -2.78 5.88 -2.45
CA LEU A 58 -2.78 5.44 -3.85
C LEU A 58 -3.79 4.30 -4.09
N GLY A 59 -3.86 3.31 -3.19
CA GLY A 59 -4.79 2.18 -3.30
C GLY A 59 -6.26 2.59 -3.21
N HIS A 60 -6.58 3.68 -2.51
CA HIS A 60 -7.96 4.19 -2.41
C HIS A 60 -8.49 4.68 -3.76
N GLY A 61 -7.66 5.37 -4.55
CA GLY A 61 -8.02 5.81 -5.90
C GLY A 61 -8.19 4.66 -6.89
N VAL A 62 -7.43 3.56 -6.69
CA VAL A 62 -7.47 2.39 -7.56
C VAL A 62 -8.74 1.55 -7.30
N ASN A 63 -9.19 1.38 -6.05
CA ASN A 63 -10.29 0.46 -5.72
C ASN A 63 -11.62 0.68 -6.47
N GLY A 64 -11.93 1.92 -6.88
CA GLY A 64 -13.14 2.22 -7.64
C GLY A 64 -13.21 1.53 -9.01
N ASP A 65 -12.05 1.38 -9.66
CA ASP A 65 -11.96 0.87 -11.04
C ASP A 65 -11.91 -0.66 -11.12
N PHE A 66 -11.61 -1.35 -10.01
CA PHE A 66 -11.36 -2.81 -9.98
C PHE A 66 -12.32 -3.59 -9.12
N ALA A 67 -13.34 -2.96 -8.52
CA ALA A 67 -14.28 -3.62 -7.59
C ALA A 67 -14.90 -4.92 -8.14
N TYR A 68 -14.93 -5.09 -9.46
CA TYR A 68 -15.50 -6.24 -10.17
C TYR A 68 -14.51 -7.39 -10.45
N MET A 69 -13.22 -7.23 -10.13
CA MET A 69 -12.20 -8.27 -10.34
C MET A 69 -12.09 -9.23 -9.14
N SER A 70 -11.86 -10.51 -9.39
CA SER A 70 -11.76 -11.55 -8.35
C SER A 70 -10.64 -11.33 -7.32
N TYR A 71 -9.63 -10.53 -7.66
CA TYR A 71 -8.50 -10.15 -6.80
C TYR A 71 -8.54 -8.69 -6.35
N ALA A 72 -9.67 -8.00 -6.51
CA ALA A 72 -9.83 -6.59 -6.12
C ALA A 72 -9.47 -6.34 -4.65
N TRP A 73 -9.67 -7.33 -3.77
CA TRP A 73 -9.34 -7.26 -2.34
C TRP A 73 -7.84 -7.17 -2.05
N LEU A 74 -6.98 -7.58 -3.00
CA LEU A 74 -5.53 -7.61 -2.81
C LEU A 74 -4.94 -6.20 -2.75
N VAL A 75 -5.44 -5.29 -3.59
CA VAL A 75 -4.99 -3.89 -3.64
C VAL A 75 -5.17 -3.19 -2.29
N PRO A 76 -6.37 -3.13 -1.67
CA PRO A 76 -6.52 -2.50 -0.37
C PRO A 76 -5.72 -3.26 0.69
N PHE A 77 -5.73 -4.60 0.69
CA PHE A 77 -4.98 -5.38 1.67
C PHE A 77 -3.48 -5.03 1.67
N CYS A 78 -2.83 -5.07 0.51
CA CYS A 78 -1.41 -4.74 0.37
C CYS A 78 -1.14 -3.26 0.68
N SER A 79 -2.03 -2.35 0.27
CA SER A 79 -1.91 -0.91 0.52
C SER A 79 -1.95 -0.53 2.00
N TYR A 80 -2.69 -1.26 2.84
CA TYR A 80 -2.76 -1.00 4.28
C TYR A 80 -1.70 -1.75 5.10
N LEU A 81 -1.04 -2.77 4.53
CA LEU A 81 -0.07 -3.61 5.24
C LEU A 81 1.12 -2.82 5.84
N PRO A 82 1.74 -1.87 5.11
CA PRO A 82 2.80 -1.03 5.68
C PRO A 82 2.33 -0.25 6.90
N LEU A 83 1.11 0.31 6.85
CA LEU A 83 0.53 1.11 7.93
C LEU A 83 0.28 0.26 9.18
N ALA A 84 -0.29 -0.94 9.01
CA ALA A 84 -0.46 -1.90 10.10
C ALA A 84 0.89 -2.27 10.76
N GLY A 85 1.94 -2.45 9.95
CA GLY A 85 3.30 -2.70 10.44
C GLY A 85 3.85 -1.57 11.31
N VAL A 86 3.67 -0.31 10.88
CA VAL A 86 4.06 0.86 11.68
C VAL A 86 3.30 0.89 13.00
N LEU A 87 1.98 0.75 12.97
CA LEU A 87 1.15 0.80 14.18
C LEU A 87 1.54 -0.29 15.18
N LEU A 88 1.83 -1.50 14.72
CA LEU A 88 2.31 -2.59 15.57
C LEU A 88 3.65 -2.25 16.23
N ASN A 89 4.60 -1.69 15.47
CA ASN A 89 5.90 -1.31 16.01
C ASN A 89 5.84 -0.11 16.96
N LEU A 90 4.95 0.85 16.70
CA LEU A 90 4.68 1.97 17.59
C LEU A 90 4.03 1.50 18.90
N ALA A 91 3.01 0.62 18.83
CA ALA A 91 2.39 0.04 20.02
C ALA A 91 3.42 -0.71 20.89
N ARG A 92 4.30 -1.49 20.26
CA ARG A 92 5.43 -2.17 20.95
C ARG A 92 6.44 -1.20 21.55
N SER A 93 6.61 -0.01 20.98
CA SER A 93 7.48 1.03 21.54
C SER A 93 6.86 1.63 22.80
N ALA A 94 5.54 1.90 22.76
CA ALA A 94 4.81 2.49 23.89
C ALA A 94 4.78 1.56 25.10
N ALA A 95 4.64 0.24 24.90
CA ALA A 95 4.66 -0.74 25.98
C ALA A 95 6.03 -0.91 26.68
N LYS A 96 7.11 -0.34 26.12
CA LYS A 96 8.47 -0.41 26.68
C LYS A 96 8.92 0.89 27.36
N ALA A 97 8.14 1.97 27.25
CA ALA A 97 8.40 3.27 27.85
C ALA A 97 7.65 3.41 29.18
#